data_AF-A0A6N8WC66-F1
#
_entry.id   AF-A0A6N8WC66-F1
#
_cell.length_a   1.000
_cell.length_b   1.000
_cell.length_c   1.000
_cell.angle_alpha   90.00
_cell.angle_beta   90.00
_cell.angle_gamma   90.00
#
_symmetry.space_group_name_H-M   'P 1'
#
loop_
_entity.id
_entity.type
_entity.pdbx_description
1 polymer ?
#
loop_
_entity_poly.entity_id
_entity_poly.type
_entity_poly.pdbx_seq_one_letter_code
_entity_poly.pdbx_strand_id
1 'polypeptide(L)'
;MSGKSQGETEKEKRRDQVFELTLAGKSTPEIAAKLGVDHGTISRDLQERLQAETRKGSEEVERHQTLQLARIQKLMAAQWSQATEGDETPGAARIILRLMEREAKLLDLDAPKRTQNGGPDGEPEEAKKTLNYRALTTEEIKQFLALLAKLQGEDDAEYSEAVA
;
A
#
# COMPACT_ATOMS: atom_id res chain seq x y z
N MET A 1 -13.65 -6.62 -43.85
CA MET A 1 -13.48 -6.32 -42.40
C MET A 1 -12.16 -5.55 -42.11
N SER A 2 -11.71 -4.62 -42.96
CA SER A 2 -10.32 -4.12 -42.92
C SER A 2 -10.09 -2.79 -42.19
N GLY A 3 -11.14 -2.10 -41.74
CA GLY A 3 -11.03 -0.72 -41.22
C GLY A 3 -10.79 -0.59 -39.71
N LYS A 4 -11.06 -1.63 -38.91
CA LYS A 4 -10.96 -1.56 -37.43
C LYS A 4 -9.50 -1.56 -36.94
N SER A 5 -8.60 -2.33 -37.58
CA SER A 5 -7.22 -2.49 -37.13
C SER A 5 -6.32 -1.27 -37.37
N GLN A 6 -6.56 -0.49 -38.43
CA GLN A 6 -5.76 0.71 -38.71
C GLN A 6 -6.13 1.87 -37.77
N GLY A 7 -7.41 2.02 -37.43
CA GLY A 7 -7.86 3.06 -36.49
C GLY A 7 -7.46 2.79 -35.04
N GLU A 8 -7.40 1.52 -34.63
CA GLU A 8 -6.93 1.12 -33.29
C GLU A 8 -5.42 1.34 -33.13
N THR A 9 -4.63 0.99 -34.14
CA THR A 9 -3.16 1.17 -34.10
C THR A 9 -2.74 2.63 -34.07
N GLU A 10 -3.41 3.53 -34.78
CA GLU A 10 -3.12 4.98 -34.71
C GLU A 10 -3.52 5.61 -33.37
N LYS A 11 -4.60 5.11 -32.73
CA LYS A 11 -4.96 5.56 -31.37
C LYS A 11 -3.94 5.10 -30.35
N GLU A 12 -3.47 3.86 -30.43
CA GLU A 12 -2.42 3.34 -29.55
C GLU A 12 -1.11 4.12 -29.70
N LYS A 13 -0.66 4.39 -30.92
CA LYS A 13 0.52 5.24 -31.15
C LYS A 13 0.38 6.62 -30.52
N ARG A 14 -0.80 7.24 -30.63
CA ARG A 14 -1.04 8.56 -30.01
C ARG A 14 -0.99 8.47 -28.48
N ARG A 15 -1.62 7.46 -27.88
CA ARG A 15 -1.53 7.21 -26.42
C ARG A 15 -0.08 7.06 -25.98
N ASP A 16 0.72 6.36 -26.77
CA ASP A 16 2.14 6.19 -26.50
C ASP A 16 2.90 7.52 -26.54
N GLN A 17 2.65 8.34 -27.56
CA GLN A 17 3.24 9.67 -27.65
C GLN A 17 2.81 10.59 -26.49
N VAL A 18 1.54 10.55 -26.08
CA VAL A 18 1.03 11.30 -24.92
C VAL A 18 1.77 10.90 -23.65
N PHE A 19 1.94 9.60 -23.42
CA PHE A 19 2.62 9.08 -22.25
C PHE A 19 4.11 9.46 -22.21
N GLU A 20 4.83 9.29 -23.33
CA GLU A 20 6.25 9.68 -23.44
C GLU A 20 6.45 11.19 -23.22
N LEU A 21 5.58 12.04 -23.78
CA LEU A 21 5.68 13.49 -23.58
C LEU A 21 5.37 13.90 -22.14
N THR A 22 4.44 13.20 -21.50
CA THR A 22 4.12 13.41 -20.07
C THR A 22 5.30 13.00 -19.19
N LEU A 23 5.95 11.87 -19.46
CA LEU A 23 7.18 11.44 -18.77
C LEU A 23 8.34 12.43 -18.99
N ALA A 24 8.41 13.06 -20.16
CA ALA A 24 9.36 14.13 -20.47
C ALA A 24 9.01 15.48 -19.81
N GLY A 25 7.99 15.54 -18.95
CA GLY A 25 7.60 16.72 -18.20
C GLY A 25 6.81 17.77 -18.98
N LYS A 26 6.24 17.43 -20.14
CA LYS A 26 5.39 18.35 -20.92
C LYS A 26 4.01 18.48 -20.28
N SER A 27 3.47 19.70 -20.31
CA SER A 27 2.13 20.01 -19.82
C SER A 27 1.05 19.58 -20.84
N THR A 28 -0.16 19.26 -20.35
CA THR A 28 -1.30 18.90 -21.21
C THR A 28 -1.56 19.90 -22.36
N PRO A 29 -1.49 21.23 -22.17
CA PRO A 29 -1.62 22.19 -23.26
C PRO A 29 -0.53 22.07 -24.33
N GLU A 30 0.74 21.88 -23.93
CA GLU A 30 1.84 21.71 -24.88
C GLU A 30 1.70 20.42 -25.69
N ILE A 31 1.25 19.35 -25.05
CA ILE A 31 1.01 18.06 -25.71
C ILE A 31 -0.18 18.17 -26.67
N ALA A 32 -1.28 18.80 -26.25
CA ALA A 32 -2.46 19.06 -27.08
C ALA A 32 -2.10 19.84 -28.34
N ALA A 33 -1.34 20.93 -28.20
CA ALA A 33 -0.84 21.73 -29.31
C ALA A 33 0.09 20.93 -30.24
N LYS A 34 0.96 20.10 -29.68
CA LYS A 34 1.92 19.28 -30.45
C LYS A 34 1.25 18.16 -31.24
N LEU A 35 0.24 17.51 -30.67
CA LEU A 35 -0.44 16.37 -31.29
C LEU A 35 -1.71 16.75 -32.06
N GLY A 36 -2.13 18.03 -31.99
CA GLY A 36 -3.31 18.54 -32.69
C GLY A 36 -4.63 17.96 -32.17
N VAL A 37 -4.71 17.67 -30.87
CA VAL A 37 -5.91 17.09 -30.23
C VAL A 37 -6.34 17.92 -29.02
N ASP A 38 -7.57 17.74 -28.56
CA ASP A 38 -8.10 18.45 -27.40
C ASP A 38 -7.54 17.92 -26.07
N HIS A 39 -7.61 18.74 -25.02
CA HIS A 39 -7.14 18.40 -23.68
C HIS A 39 -7.85 17.19 -23.05
N GLY A 40 -9.14 16.99 -23.35
CA GLY A 40 -9.91 15.84 -22.89
C GLY A 40 -9.41 14.54 -23.53
N THR A 41 -9.05 14.58 -24.81
CA THR A 41 -8.41 13.46 -25.50
C THR A 41 -7.04 13.13 -24.89
N ILE A 42 -6.21 14.12 -24.57
CA ILE A 42 -4.93 13.88 -23.88
C ILE A 42 -5.15 13.19 -22.52
N SER A 43 -6.09 13.70 -21.73
CA SER A 43 -6.35 13.16 -20.39
C SER A 43 -6.84 11.71 -20.44
N ARG A 44 -7.74 11.39 -21.38
CA ARG A 44 -8.23 10.02 -21.60
C ARG A 44 -7.11 9.11 -22.09
N ASP A 45 -6.35 9.54 -23.10
CA ASP A 45 -5.27 8.73 -23.68
C ASP A 45 -4.18 8.42 -22.64
N LEU A 46 -3.86 9.38 -21.78
CA LEU A 46 -2.95 9.20 -20.64
C LEU A 46 -3.50 8.22 -19.60
N GLN A 47 -4.77 8.36 -19.22
CA GLN A 47 -5.42 7.46 -18.26
C GLN A 47 -5.44 6.01 -18.77
N GLU A 48 -5.80 5.79 -20.03
CA GLU A 48 -5.83 4.46 -20.63
C GLU A 48 -4.43 3.84 -20.68
N ARG A 49 -3.39 4.63 -20.99
CA ARG A 49 -2.01 4.13 -21.01
C ARG A 49 -1.48 3.85 -19.60
N LEU A 50 -1.80 4.68 -18.61
CA LEU A 50 -1.45 4.43 -17.20
C LEU A 50 -2.13 3.15 -16.67
N GLN A 51 -3.39 2.92 -17.03
CA GLN A 51 -4.11 1.70 -16.67
C GLN A 51 -3.48 0.47 -17.33
N ALA A 52 -3.11 0.58 -18.61
CA ALA A 52 -2.41 -0.49 -19.32
C ALA A 52 -1.05 -0.80 -18.68
N GLU A 53 -0.28 0.21 -18.28
CA GLU A 53 1.02 0.04 -17.62
C GLU A 53 0.85 -0.60 -16.23
N THR A 54 -0.15 -0.14 -15.46
CA THR A 54 -0.49 -0.73 -14.16
C THR A 54 -0.85 -2.20 -14.29
N ARG A 55 -1.68 -2.55 -15.28
CA ARG A 55 -2.06 -3.93 -15.57
C ARG A 55 -0.88 -4.79 -16.01
N LYS A 56 0.01 -4.26 -16.86
CA LYS A 56 1.26 -4.97 -17.21
C LYS A 56 2.11 -5.22 -15.97
N GLY A 57 2.24 -4.21 -15.11
CA GLY A 57 2.93 -4.32 -13.82
C GLY A 57 2.33 -5.43 -12.94
N SER A 58 1.00 -5.47 -12.78
CA SER A 58 0.35 -6.52 -11.99
C SER A 58 0.54 -7.90 -12.60
N GLU A 59 0.40 -8.04 -13.93
CA GLU A 59 0.64 -9.31 -14.63
C GLU A 59 2.09 -9.79 -14.50
N GLU A 60 3.08 -8.90 -14.52
CA GLU A 60 4.49 -9.26 -14.27
C GLU A 60 4.72 -9.72 -12.83
N VAL A 61 4.09 -9.05 -11.85
CA VAL A 61 4.15 -9.48 -10.45
C VAL A 61 3.54 -10.87 -10.30
N GLU A 62 2.37 -11.12 -10.88
CA GLU A 62 1.69 -12.42 -10.87
C GLU A 62 2.54 -13.52 -11.54
N ARG A 63 3.15 -13.22 -12.70
CA ARG A 63 4.08 -14.15 -13.38
C ARG A 63 5.26 -14.50 -12.49
N HIS A 64 5.85 -13.50 -11.84
CA HIS A 64 6.97 -13.72 -10.93
C HIS A 64 6.55 -14.53 -9.69
N GLN A 65 5.41 -14.20 -9.07
CA GLN A 65 4.85 -14.97 -7.95
C GLN A 65 4.62 -16.44 -8.33
N THR A 66 4.02 -16.68 -9.49
CA THR A 66 3.77 -18.04 -10.01
C THR A 66 5.06 -18.83 -10.18
N LEU A 67 6.10 -18.24 -10.76
CA LEU A 67 7.40 -18.89 -10.92
C LEU A 67 8.04 -19.21 -9.57
N GLN A 68 7.96 -18.30 -8.59
CA GLN A 68 8.52 -18.52 -7.26
C GLN A 68 7.76 -19.62 -6.51
N LEU A 69 6.44 -19.65 -6.60
CA LEU A 69 5.61 -20.71 -6.01
C LEU A 69 5.99 -22.09 -6.59
N ALA A 70 6.14 -22.19 -7.90
CA ALA A 70 6.56 -23.44 -8.55
C ALA A 70 7.96 -23.91 -8.09
N ARG A 71 8.90 -22.99 -7.89
CA ARG A 71 10.24 -23.29 -7.34
C ARG A 71 10.16 -23.78 -5.90
N ILE A 72 9.34 -23.14 -5.06
CA ILE A 72 9.11 -23.53 -3.67
C ILE A 72 8.51 -24.94 -3.60
N GLN A 73 7.46 -25.20 -4.38
CA GLN A 73 6.83 -26.53 -4.45
C GLN A 73 7.80 -27.62 -4.89
N LYS A 74 8.67 -27.32 -5.87
CA LYS A 74 9.72 -28.26 -6.30
C LYS A 74 10.72 -28.56 -5.18
N LEU A 75 11.16 -27.55 -4.42
CA LEU A 75 12.07 -27.74 -3.29
C LEU A 75 11.39 -28.51 -2.15
N MET A 76 10.12 -28.22 -1.88
CA MET A 76 9.35 -28.94 -0.87
C MET A 76 9.20 -30.41 -1.24
N ALA A 77 8.83 -30.73 -2.48
CA ALA A 77 8.73 -32.12 -2.94
C ALA A 77 10.05 -32.89 -2.79
N ALA A 78 11.19 -32.23 -3.08
CA ALA A 78 12.51 -32.83 -2.94
C ALA A 78 12.95 -33.08 -1.47
N GLN A 79 12.36 -32.36 -0.51
CA GLN A 79 12.68 -32.48 0.91
C GLN A 79 11.60 -33.20 1.72
N TRP A 80 10.45 -33.49 1.11
CA TRP A 80 9.26 -33.99 1.79
C TRP A 80 9.51 -35.35 2.46
N SER A 81 9.97 -36.34 1.70
CA SER A 81 10.23 -37.70 2.22
C SER A 81 11.22 -37.67 3.39
N GLN A 82 12.33 -36.93 3.27
CA GLN A 82 13.29 -36.76 4.37
C GLN A 82 12.66 -36.07 5.59
N ALA A 83 11.82 -35.05 5.39
CA ALA A 83 11.15 -34.35 6.48
C ALA A 83 10.08 -35.19 7.18
N THR A 84 9.41 -36.12 6.49
CA THR A 84 8.26 -36.88 7.04
C THR A 84 8.61 -38.28 7.52
N GLU A 85 9.59 -38.95 6.89
CA GLU A 85 9.93 -40.35 7.19
C GLU A 85 11.03 -40.48 8.26
N GLY A 86 11.67 -39.37 8.62
CA GLY A 86 12.65 -39.28 9.70
C GLY A 86 13.99 -38.79 9.18
N ASP A 87 14.32 -37.56 9.54
CA ASP A 87 15.66 -37.01 9.37
C ASP A 87 16.43 -37.27 10.67
N GLU A 88 17.59 -37.95 10.63
CA GLU A 88 18.43 -38.18 11.82
C GLU A 88 18.85 -36.85 12.49
N THR A 89 18.77 -35.75 11.74
CA THR A 89 18.98 -34.36 12.19
C THR A 89 17.76 -33.53 11.74
N PRO A 90 17.23 -32.54 12.46
CA PRO A 90 16.02 -31.80 12.05
C PRO A 90 16.24 -30.79 10.88
N GLY A 91 16.99 -31.15 9.85
CA GLY A 91 17.38 -30.29 8.72
C GLY A 91 16.22 -30.08 7.75
N ALA A 92 15.72 -31.18 7.16
CA ALA A 92 14.69 -31.17 6.14
C ALA A 92 13.38 -30.58 6.65
N ALA A 93 12.96 -30.94 7.87
CA ALA A 93 11.75 -30.38 8.48
C ALA A 93 11.85 -28.85 8.66
N ARG A 94 13.01 -28.31 9.08
CA ARG A 94 13.22 -26.86 9.17
C ARG A 94 13.21 -26.17 7.81
N ILE A 95 13.74 -26.83 6.78
CA ILE A 95 13.70 -26.32 5.40
C ILE A 95 12.25 -26.25 4.90
N ILE A 96 11.47 -27.31 5.08
CA ILE A 96 10.06 -27.35 4.70
C ILE A 96 9.26 -26.25 5.41
N LEU A 97 9.40 -26.09 6.72
CA LEU A 97 8.68 -25.04 7.47
C LEU A 97 9.00 -23.64 6.94
N ARG A 98 10.27 -23.34 6.65
CA ARG A 98 10.68 -22.05 6.06
C ARG A 98 10.11 -21.84 4.64
N LEU A 99 10.02 -22.90 3.86
CA LEU A 99 9.41 -22.86 2.52
C LEU A 99 7.90 -22.62 2.61
N MET A 100 7.20 -23.26 3.54
CA MET A 100 5.77 -23.03 3.80
C MET A 100 5.48 -21.61 4.30
N GLU A 101 6.32 -21.06 5.19
CA GLU A 101 6.22 -19.65 5.60
C GLU A 101 6.40 -18.69 4.41
N ARG A 102 7.27 -19.04 3.45
CA ARG A 102 7.48 -18.21 2.26
C ARG A 102 6.32 -18.30 1.29
N GLU A 103 5.75 -19.50 1.12
CA GLU A 103 4.52 -19.72 0.34
C GLU A 103 3.35 -18.92 0.94
N ALA A 104 3.14 -19.01 2.26
CA ALA A 104 2.09 -18.27 2.96
C ALA A 104 2.22 -16.75 2.76
N LYS A 105 3.46 -16.21 2.79
CA LYS A 105 3.73 -14.79 2.49
C LYS A 105 3.52 -14.41 1.02
N LEU A 106 3.76 -15.32 0.08
CA LEU A 106 3.51 -15.04 -1.35
C LEU A 106 2.03 -15.08 -1.70
N LEU A 107 1.25 -15.85 -0.95
CA LEU A 107 -0.20 -16.01 -1.11
C LEU A 107 -1.01 -15.11 -0.15
N ASP A 108 -0.33 -14.26 0.62
CA ASP A 108 -0.93 -13.40 1.65
C ASP A 108 -1.80 -14.15 2.68
N LEU A 109 -1.51 -15.43 2.96
CA LEU A 109 -2.26 -16.26 3.91
C LEU A 109 -2.04 -15.85 5.37
N ASP A 110 -0.89 -15.21 5.65
CA ASP A 110 -0.52 -14.69 6.98
C ASP A 110 -0.94 -13.22 7.19
N ALA A 111 -1.61 -12.61 6.20
CA ALA A 111 -2.07 -11.23 6.34
C ALA A 111 -3.10 -11.12 7.48
N PRO A 112 -3.01 -10.10 8.36
CA PRO A 112 -3.99 -9.92 9.42
C PRO A 112 -5.38 -9.78 8.79
N LYS A 113 -6.28 -10.70 9.12
CA LYS A 113 -7.70 -10.57 8.75
C LYS A 113 -8.18 -9.23 9.27
N ARG A 114 -8.66 -8.35 8.38
CA ARG A 114 -9.32 -7.10 8.77
C ARG A 114 -10.49 -7.46 9.69
N THR A 115 -10.34 -7.23 11.00
CA THR A 115 -11.47 -7.25 11.92
C THR A 115 -12.37 -6.10 11.51
N GLN A 116 -13.54 -6.43 10.96
CA GLN A 116 -14.60 -5.47 10.72
C GLN A 116 -15.09 -4.98 12.08
N ASN A 117 -14.49 -3.92 12.60
CA ASN A 117 -15.10 -3.10 13.65
C ASN A 117 -16.00 -2.09 12.95
N GLY A 118 -17.06 -2.58 12.31
CA GLY A 118 -18.07 -1.75 11.67
C GLY A 118 -19.43 -2.31 12.02
N GLY A 119 -20.23 -1.55 12.77
CA GLY A 119 -21.66 -1.80 12.88
C GLY A 119 -22.33 -1.68 11.51
N PRO A 120 -23.61 -2.10 11.38
CA PRO A 120 -24.29 -2.27 10.11
C PRO A 120 -24.44 -1.01 9.23
N ASP A 121 -24.09 0.18 9.74
CA ASP A 121 -24.18 1.44 9.00
C ASP A 121 -22.78 2.06 8.88
N GLY A 122 -22.14 1.85 7.73
CA GLY A 122 -20.77 2.25 7.42
C GLY A 122 -20.55 3.76 7.30
N GLU A 123 -20.74 4.50 8.39
CA GLU A 123 -20.15 5.84 8.52
C GLU A 123 -18.68 5.72 8.93
N PRO A 124 -17.76 6.51 8.34
CA PRO A 124 -16.39 6.57 8.84
C PRO A 124 -16.42 7.10 10.28
N GLU A 125 -16.05 6.26 11.25
CA GLU A 125 -15.68 6.76 12.57
C GLU A 125 -14.42 7.62 12.40
N GLU A 126 -14.61 8.93 12.26
CA GLU A 126 -13.58 9.87 12.66
C GLU A 126 -13.25 9.54 14.11
N ALA A 127 -12.07 8.98 14.35
CA ALA A 127 -11.56 8.72 15.69
C ALA A 127 -11.38 10.05 16.42
N LYS A 128 -12.48 10.61 16.92
CA LYS A 128 -12.48 11.67 17.91
C LYS A 128 -11.92 11.03 19.16
N LYS A 129 -10.59 11.14 19.35
CA LYS A 129 -9.95 11.00 20.66
C LYS A 129 -10.58 12.05 21.56
N THR A 130 -11.72 11.71 22.15
CA THR A 130 -12.32 12.47 23.23
C THR A 130 -11.39 12.29 24.41
N LEU A 131 -10.57 13.31 24.71
CA LEU A 131 -9.85 13.34 25.97
C LEU A 131 -10.89 13.31 27.08
N ASN A 132 -10.86 12.26 27.89
CA ASN A 132 -11.76 12.13 29.02
C ASN A 132 -11.24 13.01 30.18
N TYR A 133 -11.67 14.27 30.21
CA TYR A 133 -11.26 15.24 31.23
C TYR A 133 -11.67 14.86 32.66
N ARG A 134 -12.60 13.90 32.82
CA ARG A 134 -13.02 13.40 34.15
C ARG A 134 -12.05 12.40 34.76
N ALA A 135 -11.13 11.86 33.97
CA ALA A 135 -10.14 10.89 34.44
C ALA A 135 -8.85 11.53 34.98
N LEU A 136 -8.68 12.85 34.78
CA LEU A 136 -7.52 13.58 35.26
C LEU A 136 -7.68 13.90 36.74
N THR A 137 -6.74 13.41 37.55
CA THR A 137 -6.64 13.77 38.96
C THR A 137 -6.10 15.19 39.12
N THR A 138 -6.40 15.82 40.26
CA THR A 138 -5.89 17.17 40.57
C THR A 138 -4.36 17.25 40.51
N GLU A 139 -3.67 16.16 40.83
CA GLU A 139 -2.21 16.07 40.79
C GLU A 139 -1.67 16.04 39.35
N GLU A 140 -2.31 15.27 38.47
CA GLU A 140 -1.94 15.22 37.05
C GLU A 140 -2.19 16.56 36.36
N ILE A 141 -3.25 17.28 36.76
CA ILE A 141 -3.54 18.63 36.25
C ILE A 141 -2.44 19.61 36.68
N LYS A 142 -1.99 19.56 37.94
CA LYS A 142 -0.89 20.40 38.44
C LYS A 142 0.41 20.13 37.70
N GLN A 143 0.76 18.86 37.49
CA GLN A 143 1.94 18.48 36.73
C GLN A 143 1.89 18.96 35.28
N PHE A 144 0.72 18.87 34.65
CA PHE A 144 0.54 19.35 33.28
C PHE A 144 0.68 20.88 33.18
N LEU A 145 0.10 21.63 34.13
CA LEU A 145 0.24 23.09 34.18
C LEU A 145 1.69 23.53 34.43
N ALA A 146 2.41 22.86 35.34
CA ALA A 146 3.82 23.13 35.58
C ALA A 146 4.68 22.85 34.32
N LEU A 147 4.37 21.78 33.58
CA LEU A 147 5.04 21.48 32.32
C LEU A 147 4.83 22.59 31.27
N LEU A 148 3.61 23.13 31.18
CA LEU A 148 3.29 24.22 30.26
C LEU A 148 4.01 25.52 30.62
N ALA A 149 4.03 25.90 31.90
CA ALA A 149 4.75 27.08 32.37
C ALA A 149 6.25 27.00 32.02
N LYS A 150 6.86 25.84 32.26
CA LYS A 150 8.26 25.57 31.92
C LYS A 150 8.54 25.63 30.41
N LEU A 151 7.60 25.16 29.58
CA LEU A 151 7.68 25.26 28.12
C LEU A 151 7.54 26.69 27.60
N GLN A 152 6.80 27.54 28.33
CA GLN A 152 6.60 28.95 28.01
C GLN A 152 7.68 29.87 28.62
N GLY A 153 8.58 29.32 29.44
CA GLY A 153 9.68 30.07 30.05
C GLY A 153 9.24 30.97 31.21
N GLU A 154 8.09 30.68 31.83
CA GLU A 154 7.61 31.34 33.04
C GLU A 154 8.08 30.54 34.27
N ASP A 155 8.72 31.21 35.23
CA ASP A 155 9.23 30.58 36.45
C ASP A 155 8.07 30.06 37.34
N ASP A 156 8.26 28.86 37.90
CA ASP A 156 7.29 27.93 38.52
C ASP A 156 6.39 28.46 39.69
N ALA A 157 6.29 29.77 39.95
CA ALA A 157 5.84 30.28 41.24
C ALA A 157 4.33 30.55 41.39
N GLU A 158 3.53 30.68 40.32
CA GLU A 158 2.19 31.30 40.46
C GLU A 158 0.97 30.35 40.48
N TYR A 159 1.12 29.06 40.19
CA TYR A 159 -0.05 28.16 40.04
C TYR A 159 -0.34 27.23 41.23
N SER A 160 0.33 27.38 42.38
CA SER A 160 0.11 26.49 43.53
C SER A 160 -1.09 26.85 44.42
N GLU A 161 -1.61 28.10 44.36
CA GLU A 161 -2.68 28.57 45.25
C GLU A 161 -4.10 28.60 44.64
N ALA A 162 -4.27 28.32 43.34
CA ALA A 162 -5.56 28.50 42.68
C ALA A 162 -6.58 27.35 42.88
N VAL A 163 -6.26 26.31 43.66
CA VAL A 163 -7.20 25.22 43.95
C VAL A 163 -7.09 24.81 45.42
N ALA A 164 -7.84 25.52 46.26
CA ALA A 164 -8.27 25.09 47.59
C ALA A 164 -9.78 24.81 47.57
#